data_AF-A0A848XPF5-F1
#
_entry.id   AF-A0A848XPF5-F1
#
_cell.length_a   1.000
_cell.length_b   1.000
_cell.length_c   1.000
_cell.angle_alpha   90.00
_cell.angle_beta   90.00
_cell.angle_gamma   90.00
#
_symmetry.space_group_name_H-M   'P 1'
#
loop_
_entity.id
_entity.type
_entity.pdbx_description
1 polymer ?
#
loop_
_entity_poly.entity_id
_entity_poly.type
_entity_poly.pdbx_seq_one_letter_code
_entity_poly.pdbx_strand_id
1 'polypeptide(L)'
;NAITGWGGRLVGFEDVTLEGLLGRVLAPLVWLLGIPWEDAFWVGELVGVKTVLNEFVAFLRLEAILEGGGPVSERTAVITTYALAGFANFGSVAMTIAGIGGVAPNARRTLAELGLKSLLAGGLAALMTAALAALLL
;
A
#
# COMPACT_ATOMS: atom_id res chain seq x y z
N ASN A 1 -0.02 0.59 -15.43
CA ASN A 1 1.12 1.43 -15.92
C ASN A 1 1.00 1.83 -17.39
N ALA A 2 0.60 0.95 -18.33
CA ALA A 2 0.41 1.37 -19.73
C ALA A 2 -0.63 2.50 -19.91
N ILE A 3 -1.81 2.36 -19.29
CA ILE A 3 -2.89 3.37 -19.36
C ILE A 3 -2.50 4.65 -18.62
N THR A 4 -1.98 4.53 -17.39
CA THR A 4 -1.55 5.68 -16.59
C THR A 4 -0.41 6.45 -17.25
N GLY A 5 0.57 5.75 -17.83
CA GLY A 5 1.68 6.36 -18.55
C GLY A 5 1.23 7.01 -19.86
N TRP A 6 0.29 6.41 -20.60
CA TRP A 6 -0.31 7.06 -21.76
C TRP A 6 -1.05 8.35 -21.36
N GLY A 7 -1.88 8.30 -20.32
CA GLY A 7 -2.58 9.48 -19.81
C GLY A 7 -1.64 10.57 -19.30
N GLY A 8 -0.58 10.19 -18.58
CA GLY A 8 0.47 11.11 -18.13
C GLY A 8 1.12 11.87 -19.28
N ARG A 9 1.47 11.16 -20.37
CA ARG A 9 2.09 11.79 -21.55
C ARG A 9 1.19 12.83 -22.21
N LEU A 10 -0.14 12.68 -22.16
CA LEU A 10 -1.07 13.66 -22.72
C LEU A 10 -1.08 14.99 -21.95
N VAL A 11 -0.71 14.97 -20.67
CA VAL A 11 -0.65 16.14 -19.80
C VAL A 11 0.79 16.56 -19.45
N GLY A 12 1.78 16.04 -20.19
CA GLY A 12 3.18 16.44 -20.07
C GLY A 12 3.98 15.77 -18.95
N PHE A 13 3.47 14.67 -18.36
CA PHE A 13 4.20 13.87 -17.39
C PHE A 13 4.72 12.56 -18.02
N GLU A 14 6.02 12.28 -17.83
CA GLU A 14 6.63 11.01 -18.23
C GLU A 14 6.60 10.00 -17.07
N ASP A 15 6.66 8.71 -17.39
CA ASP A 15 6.79 7.60 -16.44
C ASP A 15 5.74 7.51 -15.30
N VAL A 16 4.51 7.97 -15.55
CA VAL A 16 3.41 7.89 -14.59
C VAL A 16 2.96 6.44 -14.35
N THR A 17 3.25 5.92 -13.16
CA THR A 17 2.79 4.62 -12.68
C THR A 17 1.57 4.75 -11.78
N LEU A 18 0.75 3.69 -11.68
CA LEU A 18 -0.40 3.67 -10.79
C LEU A 18 0.06 3.72 -9.33
N GLU A 19 1.15 3.04 -9.02
CA GLU A 19 1.78 2.99 -7.72
C GLU A 19 2.30 4.37 -7.31
N GLY A 20 2.94 5.11 -8.23
CA GLY A 20 3.41 6.48 -7.98
C GLY A 20 2.27 7.48 -7.79
N LEU A 21 1.17 7.33 -8.54
CA LEU A 21 -0.04 8.12 -8.31
C LEU A 21 -0.64 7.86 -6.93
N LEU A 22 -0.75 6.58 -6.54
CA LEU A 22 -1.18 6.22 -5.20
C LEU A 22 -0.20 6.73 -4.15
N GLY A 23 1.10 6.69 -4.41
CA GLY A 23 2.11 7.24 -3.52
C GLY A 23 1.92 8.74 -3.27
N ARG A 24 1.60 9.51 -4.32
CA ARG A 24 1.25 10.93 -4.18
C ARG A 24 0.02 11.15 -3.29
N VAL A 25 -1.01 10.31 -3.46
CA VAL A 25 -2.27 10.40 -2.70
C VAL A 25 -2.10 9.93 -1.26
N LEU A 26 -1.26 8.92 -1.02
CA LEU A 26 -1.03 8.31 0.29
C LEU A 26 0.11 8.97 1.08
N ALA A 27 0.96 9.80 0.44
CA ALA A 27 2.05 10.53 1.09
C ALA A 27 1.60 11.31 2.34
N PRO A 28 0.48 12.06 2.32
CA PRO A 28 -0.02 12.72 3.53
C PRO A 28 -0.37 11.74 4.66
N LEU A 29 -0.90 10.55 4.34
CA LEU A 29 -1.25 9.56 5.34
C LEU A 29 -0.02 8.95 6.01
N VAL A 30 1.02 8.62 5.24
CA VAL A 30 2.26 8.07 5.82
C VAL A 30 3.08 9.14 6.53
N TRP A 31 3.01 10.40 6.08
CA TRP A 31 3.58 11.54 6.82
C TRP A 31 2.93 11.72 8.19
N LEU A 32 1.61 11.54 8.31
CA LEU A 32 0.90 11.55 9.59
C LEU A 32 1.34 10.43 10.56
N LEU A 33 2.01 9.38 10.07
CA LEU A 33 2.63 8.35 10.92
C LEU A 33 3.97 8.80 11.52
N GLY A 34 4.46 10.01 11.21
CA GLY A 34 5.75 10.51 11.69
C GLY A 34 6.93 10.19 10.78
N ILE A 35 6.68 9.82 9.52
CA ILE A 35 7.71 9.69 8.48
C ILE A 35 8.09 11.09 7.96
N PRO A 36 9.39 11.43 7.80
CA PRO A 36 9.81 12.69 7.21
C PRO A 36 9.18 12.96 5.84
N TRP A 37 8.94 14.21 5.51
CA TRP A 37 8.27 14.55 4.24
C TRP A 37 9.10 14.15 3.01
N GLU A 38 10.44 14.20 3.10
CA GLU A 38 11.32 13.69 2.04
C GLU A 38 11.11 12.19 1.75
N ASP A 39 10.71 11.41 2.75
CA ASP A 39 10.48 9.97 2.64
C ASP A 39 9.03 9.63 2.28
N ALA A 40 8.10 10.52 2.58
CA ALA A 40 6.66 10.24 2.48
C ALA A 40 6.20 9.82 1.07
N PHE A 41 6.85 10.32 0.02
CA PHE A 41 6.48 9.95 -1.35
C PHE A 41 6.82 8.50 -1.69
N TRP A 42 8.05 8.06 -1.44
CA TRP A 42 8.46 6.69 -1.78
C TRP A 42 7.83 5.67 -0.81
N VAL A 43 7.65 6.02 0.47
CA VAL A 43 6.90 5.17 1.40
C VAL A 43 5.43 5.07 0.98
N GLY A 44 4.82 6.19 0.58
CA GLY A 44 3.48 6.19 0.01
C GLY A 44 3.38 5.29 -1.23
N GLU A 45 4.38 5.34 -2.12
CA GLU A 45 4.43 4.47 -3.29
C GLU A 45 4.46 3.00 -2.88
N LEU A 46 5.25 2.60 -1.88
CA LEU A 46 5.25 1.23 -1.36
C LEU A 46 3.88 0.79 -0.83
N VAL A 47 3.15 1.66 -0.14
CA VAL A 47 1.76 1.37 0.27
C VAL A 47 0.84 1.23 -0.95
N GLY A 48 1.09 2.03 -2.01
CA GLY A 48 0.43 1.89 -3.31
C GLY A 48 0.71 0.55 -4.00
N VAL A 49 1.99 0.15 -4.07
CA VAL A 49 2.44 -1.16 -4.57
C VAL A 49 1.74 -2.27 -3.81
N LYS A 50 1.71 -2.20 -2.48
CA LYS A 50 1.00 -3.16 -1.63
C LYS A 50 -0.48 -3.25 -1.99
N THR A 51 -1.15 -2.11 -2.13
CA THR A 51 -2.61 -2.05 -2.36
C THR A 51 -2.99 -2.62 -3.72
N VAL A 52 -2.20 -2.31 -4.76
CA VAL A 52 -2.46 -2.73 -6.14
C VAL A 52 -2.00 -4.15 -6.41
N LEU A 53 -0.79 -4.50 -5.98
CA LEU A 53 -0.17 -5.80 -6.24
C LEU A 53 -0.31 -6.70 -5.02
N ASN A 54 0.55 -6.51 -4.03
CA ASN A 54 0.52 -7.14 -2.70
C ASN A 54 1.73 -6.67 -1.87
N GLU A 55 1.67 -6.96 -0.58
CA GLU A 55 2.72 -6.70 0.40
C GLU A 55 4.04 -7.41 0.12
N PHE A 56 4.06 -8.61 -0.47
CA PHE A 56 5.32 -9.29 -0.81
C PHE A 56 6.14 -8.49 -1.83
N VAL A 57 5.51 -7.97 -2.89
CA VAL A 57 6.18 -7.10 -3.87
C VAL A 57 6.62 -5.79 -3.23
N ALA A 58 5.82 -5.24 -2.32
CA ALA A 58 6.21 -4.04 -1.58
C ALA A 58 7.43 -4.28 -0.67
N PHE A 59 7.50 -5.44 0.01
CA PHE A 59 8.66 -5.81 0.82
C PHE A 59 9.93 -6.01 0.00
N LEU A 60 9.85 -6.63 -1.18
CA LEU A 60 11.00 -6.75 -2.08
C LEU A 60 11.54 -5.38 -2.52
N ARG A 61 10.64 -4.40 -2.75
CA ARG A 61 11.06 -3.03 -3.07
C ARG A 61 11.66 -2.30 -1.87
N LEU A 62 11.11 -2.51 -0.67
CA LEU A 62 11.67 -1.97 0.55
C LEU A 62 13.08 -2.51 0.79
N GLU A 63 13.28 -3.81 0.65
CA GLU A 63 14.59 -4.48 0.75
C GLU A 63 15.60 -3.85 -0.21
N ALA A 64 15.25 -3.70 -1.49
CA ALA A 64 16.13 -3.08 -2.49
C ALA A 64 16.51 -1.62 -2.14
N ILE A 65 15.61 -0.86 -1.51
CA ILE A 65 15.89 0.51 -1.04
C ILE A 65 16.87 0.49 0.13
N LEU A 66 16.67 -0.41 1.10
CA LEU A 66 17.53 -0.54 2.28
C LEU A 66 18.94 -1.01 1.92
N GLU A 67 19.07 -1.95 0.98
CA GLU A 67 20.37 -2.42 0.48
C GLU A 67 21.08 -1.38 -0.39
N GLY A 68 20.33 -0.53 -1.09
CA GLY A 68 20.85 0.49 -2.01
C GLY A 68 21.62 1.64 -1.34
N GLY A 69 21.74 1.66 0.00
CA GLY A 69 22.48 2.68 0.74
C GLY A 69 21.83 4.07 0.70
N GLY A 70 20.54 4.14 0.36
CA GLY A 70 19.78 5.39 0.42
C GLY A 70 19.72 5.93 1.85
N PRO A 71 19.54 7.25 2.05
CA PRO A 71 19.49 7.88 3.37
C PRO A 71 18.15 7.61 4.08
N VAL A 72 17.75 6.34 4.21
CA VAL A 72 16.54 5.94 4.93
C VAL A 72 16.89 5.78 6.40
N SER A 73 16.23 6.56 7.26
CA SER A 73 16.40 6.40 8.70
C SER A 73 15.88 5.04 9.16
N GLU A 74 16.49 4.45 10.18
CA GLU A 74 16.01 3.21 10.81
C GLU A 74 14.54 3.36 11.25
N ARG A 75 14.18 4.53 11.78
CA ARG A 75 12.80 4.88 12.13
C ARG A 75 11.85 4.74 10.93
N THR A 76 12.18 5.34 9.79
CA THR A 76 11.36 5.26 8.57
C THR A 76 11.21 3.81 8.12
N ALA A 77 12.30 3.03 8.16
CA ALA A 77 12.29 1.61 7.76
C ALA A 77 11.35 0.79 8.65
N VAL A 78 11.39 0.98 9.97
CA VAL A 78 10.52 0.28 10.92
C VAL A 78 9.05 0.66 10.72
N ILE A 79 8.73 1.96 10.64
CA ILE A 79 7.34 2.42 10.43
C ILE A 79 6.79 1.87 9.11
N THR A 80 7.60 1.91 8.04
CA THR A 80 7.22 1.37 6.73
C THR A 80 6.95 -0.13 6.80
N THR A 81 7.80 -0.89 7.49
CA THR A 81 7.62 -2.34 7.68
C THR A 81 6.26 -2.65 8.30
N TYR A 82 5.86 -1.93 9.35
CA TYR A 82 4.54 -2.09 9.97
C TYR A 82 3.39 -1.64 9.07
N ALA A 83 3.56 -0.57 8.30
CA ALA A 83 2.54 -0.12 7.34
C ALA A 83 2.30 -1.16 6.23
N LEU A 84 3.37 -1.86 5.82
CA LEU A 84 3.30 -2.92 4.82
C LEU A 84 2.79 -4.25 5.38
N ALA A 85 2.97 -4.53 6.66
CA ALA A 85 2.53 -5.77 7.32
C ALA A 85 0.99 -5.94 7.34
N GLY A 86 0.43 -6.51 6.26
CA GLY A 86 -0.97 -6.92 6.19
C GLY A 86 -1.46 -7.16 4.76
N PHE A 87 -2.41 -8.08 4.61
CA PHE A 87 -2.94 -8.53 3.31
C PHE A 87 -4.03 -7.62 2.71
N ALA A 88 -4.02 -6.31 3.00
CA ALA A 88 -5.00 -5.38 2.47
C ALA A 88 -4.67 -4.97 1.03
N ASN A 89 -5.07 -5.80 0.06
CA ASN A 89 -4.89 -5.56 -1.37
C ASN A 89 -6.08 -6.14 -2.17
N PHE A 90 -6.24 -5.72 -3.44
CA PHE A 90 -7.35 -6.19 -4.29
C PHE A 90 -7.33 -7.72 -4.51
N GLY A 91 -6.15 -8.32 -4.60
CA GLY A 91 -6.00 -9.78 -4.71
C GLY A 91 -6.59 -10.51 -3.51
N SER A 92 -6.35 -10.02 -2.29
CA SER A 92 -6.90 -10.60 -1.05
C SER A 92 -8.41 -10.53 -0.96
N VAL A 93 -9.02 -9.45 -1.47
CA VAL A 93 -10.48 -9.36 -1.58
C VAL A 93 -11.01 -10.48 -2.48
N ALA A 94 -10.40 -10.66 -3.66
CA ALA A 94 -10.79 -11.73 -4.59
C ALA A 94 -10.59 -13.12 -3.98
N MET A 95 -9.46 -13.37 -3.30
CA MET A 95 -9.19 -14.62 -2.60
C MET A 95 -10.21 -14.89 -1.50
N THR A 96 -10.61 -13.86 -0.74
CA THR A 96 -11.61 -13.98 0.33
C THR A 96 -12.99 -14.34 -0.23
N ILE A 97 -13.41 -13.70 -1.33
CA ILE A 97 -14.66 -14.01 -2.02
C ILE A 97 -14.63 -15.45 -2.58
N ALA A 98 -13.51 -15.87 -3.18
CA ALA A 98 -13.37 -17.22 -3.73
C ALA A 98 -13.36 -18.29 -2.62
N GLY A 99 -12.57 -18.09 -1.56
CA GLY A 99 -12.43 -19.03 -0.46
C GLY A 99 -13.71 -19.19 0.35
N ILE A 100 -14.24 -18.08 0.89
CA ILE A 100 -15.49 -18.12 1.67
C ILE A 100 -16.66 -18.46 0.76
N GLY A 101 -16.69 -17.95 -0.46
CA GLY A 101 -17.73 -18.27 -1.44
C GLY A 101 -17.72 -19.72 -1.90
N GLY A 102 -16.62 -20.46 -1.74
CA GLY A 102 -16.56 -21.90 -1.99
C GLY A 102 -17.34 -22.71 -0.95
N VAL A 103 -17.28 -22.29 0.32
CA VAL A 103 -17.95 -22.96 1.45
C VAL A 103 -19.33 -22.39 1.76
N ALA A 104 -19.57 -21.12 1.43
CA ALA A 104 -20.83 -20.40 1.65
C ALA A 104 -21.23 -19.62 0.37
N PRO A 105 -21.80 -20.29 -0.65
CA PRO A 105 -22.12 -19.66 -1.93
C PRO A 105 -23.04 -18.43 -1.81
N ASN A 106 -23.99 -18.46 -0.86
CA ASN A 106 -24.92 -17.36 -0.61
C ASN A 106 -24.23 -16.09 -0.08
N ALA A 107 -23.02 -16.20 0.49
CA ALA A 107 -22.27 -15.07 1.03
C ALA A 107 -21.49 -14.29 -0.04
N ARG A 108 -21.30 -14.84 -1.25
CA ARG A 108 -20.48 -14.22 -2.32
C ARG A 108 -20.89 -12.78 -2.62
N ARG A 109 -22.20 -12.54 -2.71
CA ARG A 109 -22.74 -11.20 -2.98
C ARG A 109 -22.37 -10.21 -1.87
N THR A 110 -22.64 -10.57 -0.62
CA THR A 110 -22.31 -9.74 0.55
C THR A 110 -20.81 -9.46 0.62
N LEU A 111 -19.95 -10.46 0.37
CA LEU A 111 -18.50 -10.28 0.38
C LEU A 111 -18.02 -9.33 -0.73
N ALA A 112 -18.59 -9.44 -1.93
CA ALA A 112 -18.28 -8.53 -3.03
C ALA A 112 -18.71 -7.08 -2.71
N GLU A 113 -19.89 -6.89 -2.13
CA GLU A 113 -20.39 -5.58 -1.71
C GLU A 113 -19.53 -4.95 -0.60
N LEU A 114 -18.92 -5.78 0.27
CA LEU A 114 -18.02 -5.34 1.32
C LEU A 114 -16.55 -5.18 0.86
N GLY A 115 -16.18 -5.64 -0.33
CA GLY A 115 -14.78 -5.79 -0.74
C GLY A 115 -13.94 -4.51 -0.67
N LEU A 116 -14.48 -3.37 -1.12
CA LEU A 116 -13.76 -2.10 -1.02
C LEU A 116 -13.69 -1.59 0.43
N LYS A 117 -14.74 -1.82 1.21
CA LYS A 117 -14.78 -1.43 2.63
C LYS A 117 -13.78 -2.25 3.44
N SER A 118 -13.67 -3.55 3.17
CA SER A 118 -12.70 -4.42 3.85
C SER A 118 -11.26 -4.10 3.44
N LEU A 119 -11.02 -3.72 2.18
CA LEU A 119 -9.72 -3.23 1.74
C LEU A 119 -9.29 -1.99 2.52
N LEU A 120 -10.17 -0.98 2.60
CA LEU A 120 -9.90 0.25 3.34
C LEU A 120 -9.72 -0.01 4.84
N ALA A 121 -10.60 -0.81 5.45
CA ALA A 121 -10.51 -1.17 6.86
C ALA A 121 -9.21 -1.92 7.19
N GLY A 122 -8.81 -2.88 6.35
CA GLY A 122 -7.55 -3.61 6.50
C GLY A 122 -6.32 -2.71 6.32
N GLY A 123 -6.37 -1.78 5.36
CA GLY A 123 -5.32 -0.78 5.15
C GLY A 123 -5.16 0.14 6.37
N LEU A 124 -6.27 0.68 6.88
CA LEU A 124 -6.27 1.51 8.10
C LEU A 124 -5.78 0.73 9.33
N ALA A 125 -6.12 -0.56 9.47
CA ALA A 125 -5.61 -1.37 10.57
C ALA A 125 -4.08 -1.54 10.53
N ALA A 126 -3.51 -1.73 9.34
CA ALA A 126 -2.06 -1.77 9.16
C ALA A 126 -1.42 -0.41 9.49
N LEU A 127 -1.99 0.70 9.00
CA LEU A 127 -1.52 2.05 9.30
C LEU A 127 -1.63 2.39 10.80
N MET A 128 -2.67 1.92 11.50
CA MET A 128 -2.80 2.05 12.95
C MET A 128 -1.69 1.30 13.68
N THR A 129 -1.32 0.11 13.21
CA THR A 129 -0.21 -0.66 13.78
C THR A 129 1.13 0.06 13.57
N ALA A 130 1.31 0.65 12.38
CA ALA A 130 2.47 1.50 12.08
C ALA A 130 2.51 2.77 12.93
N ALA A 131 1.37 3.42 13.18
CA ALA A 131 1.26 4.58 14.06
C ALA A 131 1.65 4.23 15.50
N LEU A 132 1.24 3.06 16.01
CA LEU A 132 1.65 2.59 17.33
C LEU A 132 3.15 2.31 17.39
N ALA A 133 3.72 1.67 16.35
CA ALA A 133 5.17 1.47 16.27
C ALA A 133 5.91 2.82 16.25
N ALA A 134 5.45 3.78 15.46
CA ALA A 134 6.01 5.11 15.40
C ALA A 134 5.95 5.84 16.74
N LEU A 135 4.85 5.71 17.49
CA LEU A 135 4.69 6.36 18.80
C LEU A 135 5.68 5.83 19.86
N LEU A 136 6.06 4.56 19.77
CA LEU A 136 6.92 3.90 20.75
C LEU A 136 8.42 4.04 20.44
N LEU A 137 8.76 4.50 19.23
CA LEU A 137 10.13 4.80 18.78
C LEU A 137 10.43 6.29 18.97
#